data_AF-A0A931U732-F1
#
_entry.id   AF-A0A931U732-F1
#
_cell.length_a   1.000
_cell.length_b   1.000
_cell.length_c   1.000
_cell.angle_alpha   90.00
_cell.angle_beta   90.00
_cell.angle_gamma   90.00
#
_symmetry.space_group_name_H-M   'P 1'
#
loop_
_entity.id
_entity.type
_entity.pdbx_description
1 polymer ?
#
loop_
_entity_poly.entity_id
_entity_poly.type
_entity_poly.pdbx_seq_one_letter_code
_entity_poly.pdbx_strand_id
1 'polypeptide(L)'
;KQAFDLALELSKQFFLDLTLPKQNNQNHHLILNGSQATGLGAIAAGANLYAGYPMTPSSPLLHFMAAHQTEFNYLVRQTEDEICAINLITGASFAGAKAMTGTSGGGFALMEEGISLAAMLETPVVIYLAMRPSPATGLPTWTSQSDLLFAINAGHGEFPKIVLAPSDPTECYLLVHRAFSLSQTYHCPVIILSDKYLAENNYSIPNLPPLETHARW
;
A
#
# COMPACT_ATOMS: atom_id res chain seq x y z
N LYS A 1 7.78 -28.13 -21.98
CA LYS A 1 7.22 -29.50 -21.87
C LYS A 1 8.34 -30.55 -21.86
N GLN A 2 9.10 -30.73 -22.95
CA GLN A 2 10.23 -31.69 -22.99
C GLN A 2 11.24 -31.55 -21.83
N ALA A 3 11.63 -30.33 -21.44
CA ALA A 3 12.51 -30.11 -20.30
C ALA A 3 11.91 -30.52 -18.95
N PHE A 4 10.59 -30.35 -18.78
CA PHE A 4 9.87 -30.79 -17.58
C PHE A 4 9.81 -32.31 -17.51
N ASP A 5 9.50 -32.96 -18.64
CA ASP A 5 9.41 -34.41 -18.72
C ASP A 5 10.78 -35.08 -18.43
N LEU A 6 11.87 -34.51 -18.98
CA LEU A 6 13.24 -34.97 -18.68
C LEU A 6 13.60 -34.78 -17.19
N ALA A 7 13.25 -33.64 -16.59
CA ALA A 7 13.49 -33.41 -15.17
C ALA A 7 12.71 -34.39 -14.27
N LEU A 8 11.48 -34.73 -14.66
CA LEU A 8 10.65 -35.72 -13.96
C LEU A 8 11.22 -37.15 -14.06
N GLU A 9 11.88 -37.48 -15.17
CA GLU A 9 12.57 -38.75 -15.32
C GLU A 9 13.83 -38.82 -14.46
N LEU A 10 14.65 -37.77 -14.49
CA LEU A 10 15.86 -37.65 -13.67
C LEU A 10 15.54 -37.62 -12.17
N SER A 11 14.43 -36.99 -11.76
CA SER A 11 14.04 -36.90 -10.35
C SER A 11 13.78 -38.27 -9.71
N LYS A 12 13.39 -39.28 -10.48
CA LYS A 12 13.19 -40.66 -9.97
C LYS A 12 14.47 -41.30 -9.42
N GLN A 13 15.65 -40.79 -9.81
CA GLN A 13 16.94 -41.24 -9.28
C GLN A 13 17.22 -40.67 -7.87
N PHE A 14 16.45 -39.68 -7.43
CA PHE A 14 16.57 -39.03 -6.13
C PHE A 14 15.35 -39.36 -5.26
N PHE A 15 15.58 -39.83 -4.03
CA PHE A 15 14.49 -40.08 -3.09
C PHE A 15 14.18 -38.82 -2.28
N LEU A 16 12.96 -38.28 -2.43
CA LEU A 16 12.46 -37.14 -1.67
C LEU A 16 11.12 -37.54 -1.03
N ASP A 17 11.10 -37.78 0.28
CA ASP A 17 9.88 -38.11 1.03
C ASP A 17 9.09 -36.83 1.37
N LEU A 18 8.59 -36.17 0.34
CA LEU A 18 7.80 -34.94 0.43
C LEU A 18 6.55 -35.08 -0.43
N THR A 19 5.42 -35.36 0.21
CA THR A 19 4.10 -35.34 -0.44
C THR A 19 3.43 -33.99 -0.24
N LEU A 20 3.18 -33.28 -1.34
CA LEU A 20 2.37 -32.07 -1.30
C LEU A 20 0.90 -32.42 -0.97
N PRO A 21 0.19 -31.57 -0.21
CA PRO A 21 -1.23 -31.75 0.03
C PRO A 21 -1.99 -31.72 -1.31
N LYS A 22 -3.00 -32.59 -1.45
CA LYS A 22 -3.87 -32.60 -2.63
C LYS A 22 -4.58 -31.25 -2.74
N GLN A 23 -4.56 -30.64 -3.93
CA GLN A 23 -5.32 -29.42 -4.20
C GLN A 23 -6.81 -29.67 -3.96
N ASN A 24 -7.42 -28.81 -3.15
CA ASN A 24 -8.87 -28.75 -3.01
C ASN A 24 -9.40 -27.64 -3.92
N ASN A 25 -9.92 -28.00 -5.10
CA ASN A 25 -10.43 -27.04 -6.10
C ASN A 25 -11.81 -26.46 -5.75
N GLN A 26 -12.32 -26.65 -4.52
CA GLN A 26 -13.64 -26.18 -4.13
C GLN A 26 -13.68 -24.68 -3.80
N ASN A 27 -12.54 -24.07 -3.45
CA ASN A 27 -12.46 -22.66 -3.09
C ASN A 27 -11.60 -21.88 -4.09
N HIS A 28 -12.20 -20.90 -4.77
CA HIS A 28 -11.44 -19.94 -5.58
C HIS A 28 -10.67 -19.01 -4.63
N HIS A 29 -9.35 -19.01 -4.76
CA HIS A 29 -8.46 -18.10 -4.05
C HIS A 29 -7.90 -17.06 -5.01
N LEU A 30 -7.68 -15.86 -4.50
CA LEU A 30 -6.96 -14.80 -5.19
C LEU A 30 -5.46 -14.91 -4.90
N ILE A 31 -4.63 -14.58 -5.87
CA ILE A 31 -3.20 -14.38 -5.67
C ILE A 31 -2.95 -12.88 -5.70
N LEU A 32 -2.67 -12.30 -4.53
CA LEU A 32 -2.47 -10.86 -4.37
C LEU A 32 -1.27 -10.59 -3.45
N ASN A 33 -0.56 -9.50 -3.75
CA ASN A 33 0.36 -8.89 -2.79
C ASN A 33 -0.29 -7.73 -2.04
N GLY A 34 0.35 -7.26 -0.97
CA GLY A 34 -0.17 -6.18 -0.13
C GLY A 34 -0.31 -4.85 -0.86
N SER A 35 0.54 -4.57 -1.87
CA SER A 35 0.43 -3.34 -2.67
C SER A 35 -0.80 -3.36 -3.59
N GLN A 36 -1.09 -4.50 -4.21
CA GLN A 36 -2.29 -4.69 -5.03
C GLN A 36 -3.55 -4.62 -4.17
N ALA A 37 -3.55 -5.28 -3.01
CA ALA A 37 -4.68 -5.23 -2.10
C ALA A 37 -4.91 -3.83 -1.53
N THR A 38 -3.83 -3.08 -1.25
CA THR A 38 -3.88 -1.66 -0.90
C THR A 38 -4.54 -0.84 -2.01
N GLY A 39 -4.14 -1.06 -3.27
CA GLY A 39 -4.74 -0.38 -4.42
C GLY A 39 -6.23 -0.71 -4.59
N LEU A 40 -6.61 -1.99 -4.44
CA LEU A 40 -8.02 -2.40 -4.46
C LEU A 40 -8.83 -1.73 -3.33
N GLY A 41 -8.25 -1.61 -2.13
CA GLY A 41 -8.87 -0.93 -1.00
C GLY A 41 -9.08 0.57 -1.28
N ALA A 42 -8.10 1.22 -1.91
CA ALA A 42 -8.18 2.63 -2.29
C ALA A 42 -9.27 2.86 -3.36
N ILE A 43 -9.30 2.02 -4.40
CA ILE A 43 -10.33 2.08 -5.45
C ILE A 43 -11.72 1.89 -4.82
N ALA A 44 -11.87 0.89 -3.96
CA ALA A 44 -13.15 0.61 -3.32
C ALA A 44 -13.59 1.72 -2.34
N ALA A 45 -12.65 2.47 -1.77
CA ALA A 45 -12.94 3.66 -0.96
C ALA A 45 -13.39 4.89 -1.78
N GLY A 46 -13.29 4.80 -3.11
CA GLY A 46 -13.55 5.90 -4.04
C GLY A 46 -12.37 6.86 -4.18
N ALA A 47 -11.13 6.39 -4.01
CA ALA A 47 -9.95 7.18 -4.32
C ALA A 47 -10.00 7.64 -5.79
N ASN A 48 -9.95 8.95 -6.01
CA ASN A 48 -10.03 9.52 -7.37
C ASN A 48 -8.71 10.20 -7.81
N LEU A 49 -7.71 10.24 -6.92
CA LEU A 49 -6.35 10.66 -7.26
C LEU A 49 -5.29 9.85 -6.49
N TYR A 50 -4.30 9.32 -7.21
CA TYR A 50 -3.06 8.81 -6.65
C TYR A 50 -1.87 9.57 -7.23
N ALA A 51 -0.97 10.05 -6.39
CA ALA A 51 0.29 10.64 -6.86
C ALA A 51 1.48 10.09 -6.09
N GLY A 52 2.59 9.81 -6.77
CA GLY A 52 3.77 9.27 -6.10
C GLY A 52 5.02 9.27 -6.97
N TYR A 53 6.17 9.27 -6.29
CA TYR A 53 7.47 9.10 -6.89
C TYR A 53 7.90 7.61 -6.78
N PRO A 54 8.47 6.99 -7.84
CA PRO A 54 8.86 5.59 -7.78
C PRO A 54 9.95 5.34 -6.74
N MET A 55 9.64 4.58 -5.69
CA MET A 55 10.61 4.11 -4.70
C MET A 55 10.25 2.72 -4.19
N THR A 56 11.19 1.77 -4.26
CA THR A 56 11.02 0.42 -3.70
C THR A 56 10.82 0.47 -2.18
N PRO A 57 9.86 -0.26 -1.58
CA PRO A 57 8.92 -1.23 -2.16
C PRO A 57 7.49 -0.66 -2.38
N SER A 58 7.35 0.66 -2.55
CA SER A 58 6.04 1.30 -2.79
C SER A 58 5.63 1.34 -4.27
N SER A 59 6.58 1.26 -5.21
CA SER A 59 6.32 1.30 -6.66
C SER A 59 5.28 0.28 -7.18
N PRO A 60 5.16 -0.95 -6.63
CA PRO A 60 4.10 -1.87 -7.04
C PRO A 60 2.69 -1.29 -6.88
N LEU A 61 2.45 -0.45 -5.85
CA LEU A 61 1.18 0.26 -5.69
C LEU A 61 0.99 1.29 -6.80
N LEU A 62 1.99 2.11 -7.09
CA LEU A 62 1.94 3.09 -8.19
C LEU A 62 1.63 2.39 -9.53
N HIS A 63 2.30 1.27 -9.84
CA HIS A 63 2.05 0.51 -11.06
C HIS A 63 0.64 -0.07 -11.09
N PHE A 64 0.16 -0.62 -9.97
CA PHE A 64 -1.19 -1.15 -9.86
C PHE A 64 -2.24 -0.06 -10.09
N MET A 65 -2.09 1.09 -9.42
CA MET A 65 -2.98 2.23 -9.60
C MET A 65 -2.93 2.73 -11.05
N ALA A 66 -1.74 2.87 -11.64
CA ALA A 66 -1.61 3.32 -13.03
C ALA A 66 -2.27 2.37 -14.04
N ALA A 67 -2.18 1.06 -13.81
CA ALA A 67 -2.76 0.04 -14.68
C ALA A 67 -4.28 0.05 -14.71
N HIS A 68 -4.94 0.41 -13.61
CA HIS A 68 -6.41 0.37 -13.49
C HIS A 68 -7.09 1.76 -13.57
N GLN A 69 -6.32 2.83 -13.81
CA GLN A 69 -6.85 4.22 -13.79
C GLN A 69 -7.99 4.46 -14.77
N THR A 70 -7.91 3.88 -15.98
CA THR A 70 -8.93 4.05 -17.03
C THR A 70 -10.19 3.23 -16.73
N GLU A 71 -10.02 2.05 -16.14
CA GLU A 71 -11.12 1.14 -15.81
C GLU A 71 -12.01 1.72 -14.71
N PHE A 72 -11.42 2.32 -13.68
CA PHE A 72 -12.16 2.87 -12.54
C PHE A 72 -12.24 4.41 -12.53
N ASN A 73 -11.81 5.07 -13.60
CA ASN A 73 -11.94 6.51 -13.83
C ASN A 73 -11.39 7.39 -12.67
N TYR A 74 -10.12 7.19 -12.34
CA TYR A 74 -9.36 8.04 -11.42
C TYR A 74 -8.05 8.53 -12.05
N LEU A 75 -7.40 9.52 -11.45
CA LEU A 75 -6.14 10.05 -11.95
C LEU A 75 -4.94 9.43 -11.24
N VAL A 76 -3.90 9.06 -12.01
CA VAL A 76 -2.58 8.71 -11.48
C VAL A 76 -1.53 9.69 -11.98
N ARG A 77 -0.72 10.23 -11.06
CA ARG A 77 0.40 11.10 -11.42
C ARG A 77 1.70 10.58 -10.83
N GLN A 78 2.61 10.17 -11.72
CA GLN A 78 4.01 10.06 -11.34
C GLN A 78 4.57 11.49 -11.19
N THR A 79 5.03 11.82 -9.99
CA THR A 79 5.63 13.13 -9.70
C THR A 79 7.14 13.10 -9.92
N GLU A 80 7.74 14.28 -9.92
CA GLU A 80 9.19 14.48 -10.04
C GLU A 80 9.96 14.08 -8.77
N ASP A 81 9.32 14.20 -7.60
CA ASP A 81 9.83 13.81 -6.30
C ASP A 81 8.68 13.60 -5.28
N GLU A 82 9.02 13.21 -4.05
CA GLU A 82 8.07 13.02 -2.95
C GLU A 82 7.48 14.32 -2.38
N ILE A 83 8.17 15.45 -2.52
CA ILE A 83 7.68 16.77 -2.07
C ILE A 83 6.49 17.19 -2.94
N CYS A 84 6.61 17.02 -4.25
CA CYS A 84 5.52 17.22 -5.19
C CYS A 84 4.38 16.24 -4.92
N ALA A 85 4.67 14.96 -4.66
CA ALA A 85 3.63 13.96 -4.38
C ALA A 85 2.72 14.36 -3.20
N ILE A 86 3.29 14.69 -2.03
CA ILE A 86 2.50 15.04 -0.85
C ILE A 86 1.71 16.34 -1.04
N ASN A 87 2.32 17.36 -1.66
CA ASN A 87 1.67 18.64 -1.89
C ASN A 87 0.56 18.54 -2.95
N LEU A 88 0.74 17.70 -3.98
CA LEU A 88 -0.26 17.44 -5.01
C LEU A 88 -1.49 16.76 -4.42
N ILE A 89 -1.31 15.69 -3.62
CA ILE A 89 -2.46 15.01 -3.00
C ILE A 89 -3.17 15.92 -1.98
N THR A 90 -2.43 16.80 -1.31
CA THR A 90 -2.99 17.78 -0.37
C THR A 90 -3.84 18.81 -1.12
N GLY A 91 -3.32 19.41 -2.20
CA GLY A 91 -4.08 20.35 -3.04
C GLY A 91 -5.30 19.70 -3.71
N ALA A 92 -5.16 18.44 -4.16
CA ALA A 92 -6.28 17.69 -4.72
C ALA A 92 -7.37 17.42 -3.67
N SER A 93 -6.97 17.01 -2.47
CA SER A 93 -7.90 16.74 -1.38
C SER A 93 -8.63 18.00 -0.91
N PHE A 94 -7.91 19.13 -0.84
CA PHE A 94 -8.52 20.45 -0.59
C PHE A 94 -9.60 20.81 -1.62
N ALA A 95 -9.44 20.37 -2.88
CA ALA A 95 -10.44 20.53 -3.94
C ALA A 95 -11.58 19.48 -3.92
N GLY A 96 -11.59 18.58 -2.93
CA GLY A 96 -12.62 17.54 -2.74
C GLY A 96 -12.24 16.14 -3.24
N ALA A 97 -11.00 15.91 -3.65
CA ALA A 97 -10.54 14.59 -4.07
C ALA A 97 -10.31 13.65 -2.87
N LYS A 98 -10.59 12.36 -3.05
CA LYS A 98 -10.07 11.32 -2.16
C LYS A 98 -8.67 10.96 -2.67
N ALA A 99 -7.65 11.60 -2.10
CA ALA A 99 -6.29 11.54 -2.61
C ALA A 99 -5.36 10.68 -1.74
N MET A 100 -4.46 9.95 -2.40
CA MET A 100 -3.49 9.06 -1.76
C MET A 100 -2.10 9.13 -2.40
N THR A 101 -1.06 8.92 -1.60
CA THR A 101 0.31 8.70 -2.07
C THR A 101 0.89 7.40 -1.51
N GLY A 102 2.00 6.94 -2.10
CA GLY A 102 2.78 5.80 -1.63
C GLY A 102 4.26 6.12 -1.68
N THR A 103 4.98 5.73 -0.62
CA THR A 103 6.41 6.00 -0.43
C THR A 103 7.06 4.96 0.51
N SER A 104 8.30 5.19 0.88
CA SER A 104 9.13 4.42 1.82
C SER A 104 9.92 5.40 2.71
N GLY A 105 10.72 4.93 3.66
CA GLY A 105 11.31 5.77 4.72
C GLY A 105 12.02 7.05 4.23
N GLY A 106 12.85 6.96 3.18
CA GLY A 106 13.58 8.12 2.65
C GLY A 106 12.66 9.20 2.04
N GLY A 107 11.70 8.77 1.23
CA GLY A 107 10.70 9.66 0.63
C GLY A 107 9.69 10.18 1.65
N PHE A 108 9.34 9.40 2.66
CA PHE A 108 8.49 9.84 3.77
C PHE A 108 9.16 10.97 4.57
N ALA A 109 10.48 10.94 4.74
CA ALA A 109 11.22 12.04 5.33
C ALA A 109 11.13 13.34 4.52
N LEU A 110 11.06 13.26 3.19
CA LEU A 110 10.83 14.42 2.33
C LEU A 110 9.39 14.95 2.42
N MET A 111 8.44 14.11 2.83
CA MET A 111 7.03 14.49 2.91
C MET A 111 6.65 15.19 4.23
N GLU A 112 7.51 15.21 5.26
CA GLU A 112 7.13 15.67 6.60
C GLU A 112 6.54 17.08 6.65
N GLU A 113 7.11 18.02 5.89
CA GLU A 113 6.59 19.39 5.82
C GLU A 113 5.18 19.41 5.20
N GLY A 114 4.96 18.64 4.13
CA GLY A 114 3.64 18.49 3.50
C GLY A 114 2.62 17.81 4.42
N ILE A 115 3.05 16.88 5.27
CA ILE A 115 2.19 16.26 6.30
C ILE A 115 1.78 17.29 7.35
N SER A 116 2.72 18.11 7.84
CA SER A 116 2.41 19.24 8.73
C SER A 116 1.43 20.22 8.09
N LEU A 117 1.61 20.54 6.81
CA LEU A 117 0.70 21.40 6.04
C LEU A 117 -0.70 20.80 5.92
N ALA A 118 -0.81 19.54 5.50
CA ALA A 118 -2.09 18.85 5.36
C ALA A 118 -2.86 18.81 6.69
N ALA A 119 -2.17 18.58 7.80
CA ALA A 119 -2.78 18.60 9.11
C ALA A 119 -3.22 19.99 9.56
N MET A 120 -2.39 21.02 9.35
CA MET A 120 -2.73 22.41 9.67
C MET A 120 -3.94 22.91 8.86
N LEU A 121 -4.09 22.43 7.63
CA LEU A 121 -5.22 22.73 6.75
C LEU A 121 -6.44 21.82 6.99
N GLU A 122 -6.39 20.90 7.96
CA GLU A 122 -7.44 19.90 8.21
C GLU A 122 -7.83 19.13 6.93
N THR A 123 -6.84 18.84 6.08
CA THR A 123 -7.06 18.28 4.74
C THR A 123 -6.83 16.76 4.76
N PRO A 124 -7.86 15.95 4.40
CA PRO A 124 -7.79 14.50 4.52
C PRO A 124 -6.88 13.88 3.45
N VAL A 125 -5.77 13.30 3.87
CA VAL A 125 -4.82 12.61 2.96
C VAL A 125 -4.47 11.23 3.50
N VAL A 126 -4.28 10.26 2.59
CA VAL A 126 -3.86 8.90 2.93
C VAL A 126 -2.46 8.64 2.39
N ILE A 127 -1.55 8.15 3.23
CA ILE A 127 -0.14 7.94 2.90
C ILE A 127 0.20 6.47 3.14
N TYR A 128 0.60 5.75 2.09
CA TYR A 128 1.11 4.39 2.22
C TYR A 128 2.63 4.41 2.42
N LEU A 129 3.07 4.00 3.62
CA LEU A 129 4.47 3.91 4.00
C LEU A 129 4.93 2.45 3.92
N ALA A 130 5.49 2.06 2.78
CA ALA A 130 6.09 0.75 2.55
C ALA A 130 7.50 0.72 3.14
N MET A 131 7.63 0.25 4.39
CA MET A 131 8.89 0.29 5.13
C MET A 131 9.95 -0.67 4.57
N ARG A 132 11.19 -0.21 4.63
CA ARG A 132 12.40 -0.97 4.31
C ARG A 132 13.52 -0.52 5.26
N PRO A 133 14.60 -1.28 5.45
CA PRO A 133 15.66 -0.88 6.36
C PRO A 133 16.20 0.52 6.06
N SER A 134 16.23 1.35 7.09
CA SER A 134 16.84 2.67 7.18
C SER A 134 18.05 2.59 8.16
N PRO A 135 18.89 3.63 8.36
CA PRO A 135 18.79 5.03 7.93
C PRO A 135 19.19 5.28 6.47
N ALA A 136 18.84 6.47 5.96
CA ALA A 136 19.13 6.94 4.60
C ALA A 136 18.65 5.94 3.52
N THR A 137 19.49 5.60 2.53
CA THR A 137 19.15 4.60 1.50
C THR A 137 18.88 3.23 2.11
N GLY A 138 19.63 2.88 3.16
CA GLY A 138 19.59 1.60 3.85
C GLY A 138 19.72 0.39 2.93
N LEU A 139 18.82 -0.59 3.05
CA LEU A 139 18.77 -1.78 2.20
C LEU A 139 17.45 -1.81 1.42
N PRO A 140 17.41 -1.25 0.18
CA PRO A 140 16.16 -1.05 -0.56
C PRO A 140 15.32 -2.31 -0.79
N THR A 141 15.94 -3.47 -0.81
CA THR A 141 15.33 -4.76 -1.16
C THR A 141 15.16 -5.70 0.03
N TRP A 142 15.34 -5.21 1.26
CA TRP A 142 15.13 -5.98 2.49
C TRP A 142 13.89 -5.47 3.24
N THR A 143 13.36 -6.27 4.16
CA THR A 143 12.20 -5.88 4.98
C THR A 143 12.66 -5.27 6.30
N SER A 144 11.89 -4.29 6.79
CA SER A 144 12.03 -3.68 8.11
C SER A 144 10.68 -3.13 8.54
N GLN A 145 10.48 -3.00 9.86
CA GLN A 145 9.35 -2.31 10.47
C GLN A 145 9.83 -1.19 11.41
N SER A 146 11.01 -0.61 11.11
CA SER A 146 11.71 0.37 11.94
C SER A 146 11.08 1.77 11.98
N ASP A 147 10.16 2.07 11.06
CA ASP A 147 9.69 3.44 10.85
C ASP A 147 8.41 3.77 11.64
N LEU A 148 7.97 2.90 12.57
CA LEU A 148 6.75 3.11 13.38
C LEU A 148 6.79 4.42 14.17
N LEU A 149 7.83 4.63 14.99
CA LEU A 149 7.95 5.86 15.79
C LEU A 149 8.19 7.08 14.91
N PHE A 150 8.81 6.89 13.74
CA PHE A 150 8.98 7.96 12.77
C PHE A 150 7.62 8.41 12.21
N ALA A 151 6.77 7.47 11.78
CA ALA A 151 5.42 7.78 11.30
C ALA A 151 4.55 8.45 12.37
N ILE A 152 4.62 8.00 13.63
CA ILE A 152 3.85 8.58 14.75
C ILE A 152 4.25 10.04 14.99
N ASN A 153 5.56 10.33 14.97
CA ASN A 153 6.11 11.65 15.30
C ASN A 153 6.36 12.52 14.05
N ALA A 154 5.89 12.12 12.88
CA ALA A 154 6.18 12.80 11.62
C ALA A 154 5.63 14.23 11.57
N GLY A 155 6.46 15.17 11.12
CA GLY A 155 6.11 16.59 11.00
C GLY A 155 6.38 17.41 12.26
N HIS A 156 6.67 18.69 12.07
CA HIS A 156 6.96 19.63 13.15
C HIS A 156 5.66 20.18 13.76
N GLY A 157 5.69 20.45 15.07
CA GLY A 157 4.52 20.89 15.84
C GLY A 157 3.68 19.73 16.38
N GLU A 158 2.44 20.04 16.78
CA GLU A 158 1.51 19.07 17.37
C GLU A 158 0.21 19.06 16.55
N PHE A 159 -0.20 17.88 16.08
CA PHE A 159 -1.42 17.71 15.31
C PHE A 159 -1.86 16.24 15.31
N PRO A 160 -3.16 15.96 15.17
CA PRO A 160 -3.65 14.59 15.09
C PRO A 160 -3.21 13.94 13.78
N LYS A 161 -2.76 12.69 13.90
CA LYS A 161 -2.53 11.77 12.78
C LYS A 161 -3.03 10.40 13.20
N ILE A 162 -3.49 9.61 12.23
CA ILE A 162 -3.87 8.21 12.49
C ILE A 162 -2.84 7.30 11.80
N VAL A 163 -2.39 6.27 12.50
CA VAL A 163 -1.45 5.29 11.95
C VAL A 163 -2.11 3.90 12.01
N LEU A 164 -2.18 3.23 10.86
CA LEU A 164 -2.74 1.87 10.71
C LEU A 164 -1.65 0.92 10.24
N ALA A 165 -1.68 -0.35 10.68
CA ALA A 165 -0.70 -1.36 10.31
C ALA A 165 -1.41 -2.70 10.00
N PRO A 166 -1.68 -3.03 8.72
CA PRO A 166 -2.22 -4.31 8.30
C PRO A 166 -1.18 -5.43 8.45
N SER A 167 -1.64 -6.65 8.78
CA SER A 167 -0.78 -7.84 8.85
C SER A 167 -0.71 -8.66 7.57
N ASP A 168 -1.73 -8.57 6.71
CA ASP A 168 -1.86 -9.37 5.49
C ASP A 168 -2.62 -8.61 4.38
N PRO A 169 -2.66 -9.13 3.13
CA PRO A 169 -3.34 -8.44 2.03
C PRO A 169 -4.84 -8.21 2.26
N THR A 170 -5.53 -9.08 3.00
CA THR A 170 -6.95 -8.86 3.33
C THR A 170 -7.10 -7.65 4.24
N GLU A 171 -6.22 -7.52 5.24
CA GLU A 171 -6.19 -6.31 6.09
C GLU A 171 -5.74 -5.07 5.32
N CYS A 172 -4.80 -5.16 4.37
CA CYS A 172 -4.45 -4.04 3.49
C CYS A 172 -5.70 -3.47 2.80
N TYR A 173 -6.52 -4.34 2.21
CA TYR A 173 -7.76 -3.95 1.55
C TYR A 173 -8.75 -3.25 2.50
N LEU A 174 -8.99 -3.86 3.66
CA LEU A 174 -9.93 -3.35 4.67
C LEU A 174 -9.47 -2.04 5.32
N LEU A 175 -8.20 -1.98 5.73
CA LEU A 175 -7.66 -0.83 6.46
C LEU A 175 -7.43 0.37 5.55
N VAL A 176 -7.12 0.18 4.27
CA VAL A 176 -7.07 1.31 3.32
C VAL A 176 -8.46 1.89 3.11
N HIS A 177 -9.49 1.05 2.94
CA HIS A 177 -10.86 1.55 2.89
C HIS A 177 -11.22 2.34 4.15
N ARG A 178 -10.90 1.78 5.32
CA ARG A 178 -11.12 2.45 6.61
C ARG A 178 -10.29 3.73 6.75
N ALA A 179 -9.07 3.78 6.20
CA ALA A 179 -8.19 4.94 6.26
C ALA A 179 -8.82 6.16 5.60
N PHE A 180 -9.47 5.98 4.44
CA PHE A 180 -10.21 7.06 3.78
C PHE A 180 -11.42 7.54 4.58
N SER A 181 -12.16 6.63 5.22
CA SER A 181 -13.25 7.03 6.13
C SER A 181 -12.69 7.83 7.30
N LEU A 182 -11.65 7.32 7.96
CA LEU A 182 -11.03 7.97 9.12
C LEU A 182 -10.45 9.35 8.77
N SER A 183 -9.77 9.48 7.63
CA SER A 183 -9.22 10.77 7.20
C SER A 183 -10.34 11.80 6.99
N GLN A 184 -11.46 11.39 6.40
CA GLN A 184 -12.63 12.25 6.14
C GLN A 184 -13.38 12.61 7.42
N THR A 185 -13.55 11.67 8.35
CA THR A 185 -14.25 11.93 9.61
C THR A 185 -13.47 12.89 10.49
N TYR A 186 -12.17 12.65 10.63
CA TYR A 186 -11.31 13.38 11.58
C TYR A 186 -10.53 14.52 10.94
N HIS A 187 -10.67 14.72 9.63
CA HIS A 187 -10.02 15.78 8.86
C HIS A 187 -8.50 15.84 9.11
N CYS A 188 -7.85 14.66 9.14
CA CYS A 188 -6.43 14.54 9.47
C CYS A 188 -5.69 13.57 8.54
N PRO A 189 -4.35 13.64 8.47
CA PRO A 189 -3.55 12.67 7.73
C PRO A 189 -3.70 11.26 8.33
N VAL A 190 -3.80 10.26 7.45
CA VAL A 190 -3.79 8.84 7.83
C VAL A 190 -2.61 8.14 7.15
N ILE A 191 -1.76 7.50 7.95
CA ILE A 191 -0.58 6.77 7.48
C ILE A 191 -0.87 5.28 7.60
N ILE A 192 -0.67 4.56 6.51
CA ILE A 192 -0.81 3.11 6.44
C ILE A 192 0.59 2.54 6.35
N LEU A 193 1.02 1.90 7.43
CA LEU A 193 2.28 1.17 7.47
C LEU A 193 2.16 -0.09 6.63
N SER A 194 3.27 -0.48 6.02
CA SER A 194 3.48 -1.77 5.40
C SER A 194 4.97 -2.04 5.44
N ASP A 195 5.41 -3.18 4.96
CA ASP A 195 6.82 -3.47 4.82
C ASP A 195 7.08 -4.15 3.48
N LYS A 196 8.36 -4.25 3.12
CA LYS A 196 8.78 -4.88 1.86
C LYS A 196 8.23 -6.29 1.68
N TYR A 197 8.05 -7.05 2.77
CA TYR A 197 7.55 -8.42 2.72
C TYR A 197 6.06 -8.46 2.38
N LEU A 198 5.25 -7.64 3.04
CA LEU A 198 3.82 -7.53 2.75
C LEU A 198 3.57 -6.89 1.38
N ALA A 199 4.32 -5.85 1.04
CA ALA A 199 4.15 -5.07 -0.18
C ALA A 199 4.39 -5.88 -1.47
N GLU A 200 5.37 -6.79 -1.48
CA GLU A 200 5.85 -7.45 -2.72
C GLU A 200 5.57 -8.95 -2.79
N ASN A 201 5.39 -9.66 -1.67
CA ASN A 201 5.13 -11.10 -1.72
C ASN A 201 3.70 -11.41 -2.18
N ASN A 202 3.56 -12.47 -2.96
CA ASN A 202 2.26 -12.99 -3.37
C ASN A 202 1.70 -13.94 -2.31
N TYR A 203 0.45 -13.72 -1.92
CA TYR A 203 -0.29 -14.56 -0.99
C TYR A 203 -1.48 -15.20 -1.70
N SER A 204 -1.77 -16.47 -1.37
CA SER A 204 -3.04 -17.09 -1.73
C SER A 204 -4.05 -16.77 -0.64
N ILE A 205 -4.99 -15.89 -0.94
CA ILE A 205 -6.03 -15.47 0.00
C ILE A 205 -7.41 -15.92 -0.49
N PRO A 206 -8.38 -16.15 0.42
CA PRO A 206 -9.79 -16.25 0.04
C PRO A 206 -10.27 -14.99 -0.70
N ASN A 207 -11.50 -15.02 -1.22
CA ASN A 207 -12.11 -13.82 -1.78
C ASN A 207 -12.13 -12.68 -0.76
N LEU A 208 -11.88 -11.46 -1.23
CA LEU A 208 -11.90 -10.27 -0.39
C LEU A 208 -13.28 -10.12 0.28
N PRO A 209 -13.33 -9.81 1.58
CA PRO A 209 -14.59 -9.61 2.29
C PRO A 209 -15.34 -8.40 1.75
N PRO A 210 -16.68 -8.37 1.87
CA PRO A 210 -17.44 -7.18 1.53
C PRO A 210 -17.04 -6.02 2.45
N LEU A 211 -16.96 -4.81 1.89
CA LEU A 211 -16.73 -3.59 2.67
C LEU A 211 -18.03 -3.11 3.29
N GLU A 212 -17.95 -2.62 4.52
CA GLU A 212 -19.07 -1.95 5.16
C GLU A 212 -19.35 -0.62 4.44
N THR A 213 -20.48 -0.55 3.73
CA THR A 213 -20.97 0.64 3.03
C THR A 213 -21.64 1.66 3.97
N HIS A 214 -21.75 1.33 5.26
CA HIS A 214 -22.50 2.08 6.26
C HIS A 214 -21.59 2.81 7.24
N ALA A 215 -20.66 3.58 6.68
CA ALA A 215 -19.96 4.62 7.41
C ALA A 215 -20.45 5.96 6.87
N ARG A 216 -21.68 6.35 7.26
CA ARG A 216 -22.01 7.79 7.36
C ARG A 216 -21.17 8.32 8.52
N TRP A 217 -19.94 8.69 8.25
CA TRP A 217 -19.15 9.54 9.12
C TRP A 217 -18.85 10.81 8.35
#